data_AF-A0A8I6SFF7-F1
#
_entry.id   AF-A0A8I6SFF7-F1
#
_cell.length_a   1.000
_cell.length_b   1.000
_cell.length_c   1.000
_cell.angle_alpha   90.00
_cell.angle_beta   90.00
_cell.angle_gamma   90.00
#
_symmetry.space_group_name_H-M   'P 1'
#
loop_
_entity.id
_entity.type
_entity.pdbx_description
1 polymer ?
#
loop_
_entity_poly.entity_id
_entity_poly.type
_entity_poly.pdbx_seq_one_letter_code
_entity_poly.pdbx_strand_id
1 'polypeptide(L)'
;MPCANWVKGWKVTPGTPAPTNITELEQAANKIIQVINSAYTEACPEKILRQNRHHWWNRALASARKRVRVLHKKALQENSELSWREYLSKKKEYKKELRKTKRKAWREYCLKTENIKESARIFKLLEKDYINPLGLLQDENGVYCTTSEETLNLMARAHFPSSGSSDTQTMNNTPMPNWRKAYEVISWDAYKWAVWSYSLTLGGE
;
A
#
# COMPACT_ATOMS: atom_id res chain seq x y z
N MET A 1 -10.54 -33.46 -1.25
CA MET A 1 -10.37 -33.52 0.22
C MET A 1 -11.75 -33.63 0.83
N PRO A 2 -12.14 -34.75 1.44
CA PRO A 2 -13.48 -34.89 2.00
C PRO A 2 -13.52 -34.26 3.40
N CYS A 3 -14.41 -33.28 3.56
CA CYS A 3 -14.78 -32.70 4.84
C CYS A 3 -15.36 -33.83 5.73
N ALA A 4 -14.61 -34.23 6.75
CA ALA A 4 -15.03 -35.26 7.69
C ALA A 4 -16.22 -34.76 8.53
N ASN A 5 -17.21 -35.64 8.72
CA ASN A 5 -18.35 -35.48 9.60
C ASN A 5 -17.91 -35.31 11.07
N TRP A 6 -18.06 -34.12 11.65
CA TRP A 6 -17.71 -33.86 13.05
C TRP A 6 -18.86 -34.10 14.05
N VAL A 7 -20.04 -34.58 13.62
CA VAL A 7 -21.24 -34.65 14.49
C VAL A 7 -21.77 -36.08 14.67
N LYS A 8 -20.90 -37.06 14.85
CA LYS A 8 -21.30 -38.42 15.26
C LYS A 8 -20.38 -38.95 16.36
N GLY A 9 -20.58 -38.51 17.59
CA GLY A 9 -19.73 -39.00 18.68
C GLY A 9 -20.05 -38.58 20.11
N TRP A 10 -21.13 -37.87 20.41
CA TRP A 10 -21.51 -37.66 21.82
C TRP A 10 -22.41 -38.80 22.31
N LYS A 11 -21.79 -39.97 22.53
CA LYS A 11 -22.43 -41.00 23.35
C LYS A 11 -22.11 -40.67 24.80
N VAL A 12 -23.13 -40.32 25.57
CA VAL A 12 -23.04 -40.29 27.03
C VAL A 12 -22.65 -41.72 27.45
N THR A 13 -21.45 -41.90 27.98
CA THR A 13 -21.00 -43.19 28.48
C THR A 13 -21.92 -43.62 29.63
N PRO A 14 -22.57 -44.79 29.55
CA PRO A 14 -23.43 -45.27 30.64
C PRO A 14 -22.52 -45.69 31.79
N GLY A 15 -22.31 -44.79 32.75
CA GLY A 15 -21.43 -45.06 33.88
C GLY A 15 -20.94 -43.84 34.66
N THR A 16 -21.15 -42.62 34.18
CA THR A 16 -20.85 -41.43 35.00
C THR A 16 -22.01 -41.20 35.96
N PRO A 17 -21.83 -41.38 37.29
CA PRO A 17 -22.89 -41.07 38.25
C PRO A 17 -23.24 -39.59 38.13
N ALA A 18 -24.53 -39.26 38.16
CA ALA A 18 -24.97 -37.87 38.20
C ALA A 18 -24.32 -37.20 39.42
N PRO A 19 -23.75 -35.99 39.29
CA PRO A 19 -23.13 -35.30 40.41
C PRO A 19 -24.20 -35.10 41.49
N THR A 20 -23.93 -35.64 42.67
CA THR A 20 -24.85 -35.60 43.81
C THR A 20 -24.56 -34.44 44.74
N ASN A 21 -23.37 -33.84 44.61
CA ASN A 21 -22.90 -32.70 45.38
C ASN A 21 -22.62 -31.49 44.46
N ILE A 22 -22.84 -30.28 44.99
CA ILE A 22 -22.57 -29.01 44.29
C ILE A 22 -21.11 -28.95 43.84
N THR A 23 -20.18 -29.44 44.67
CA THR A 23 -18.75 -29.49 44.36
C THR A 23 -18.43 -30.43 43.20
N GLU A 24 -19.12 -31.56 43.08
CA GLU A 24 -18.96 -32.50 41.96
C GLU A 24 -19.46 -31.90 40.64
N LEU A 25 -20.56 -31.14 40.72
CA LEU A 25 -21.11 -30.41 39.58
C LEU A 25 -20.13 -29.35 39.08
N GLU A 26 -19.54 -28.57 39.98
CA GLU A 26 -18.53 -27.56 39.65
C GLU A 26 -17.27 -28.20 39.04
N GLN A 27 -16.82 -29.34 39.55
CA GLN A 27 -15.68 -30.07 38.99
C GLN A 27 -15.97 -30.59 37.57
N ALA A 28 -17.18 -31.11 37.33
CA ALA A 28 -17.59 -31.55 36.01
C ALA A 28 -17.68 -30.38 35.02
N ALA A 29 -18.24 -29.25 35.44
CA ALA A 29 -18.30 -28.03 34.63
C ALA A 29 -16.90 -27.51 34.29
N ASN A 30 -15.99 -27.48 35.27
CA ASN A 30 -14.60 -27.06 35.06
C ASN A 30 -13.85 -27.96 34.08
N LYS A 31 -14.08 -29.29 34.12
CA LYS A 31 -13.50 -30.22 33.15
C LYS A 31 -13.97 -29.93 31.73
N ILE A 32 -15.26 -29.66 31.54
CA ILE A 32 -15.82 -29.32 30.22
C ILE A 32 -15.19 -28.00 29.72
N ILE A 33 -15.12 -26.98 30.58
CA ILE A 33 -14.50 -25.70 30.25
C ILE A 33 -13.03 -25.89 29.85
N GLN A 34 -12.28 -26.71 30.58
CA GLN A 34 -10.88 -27.02 30.26
C GLN A 34 -10.75 -27.69 28.89
N VAL A 35 -11.59 -28.69 28.57
CA VAL A 35 -11.56 -29.39 27.29
C VAL A 35 -11.94 -28.46 26.14
N ILE A 36 -12.94 -27.61 26.32
CA ILE A 36 -13.33 -26.61 25.31
C ILE A 36 -12.18 -25.64 25.08
N ASN A 37 -11.56 -25.13 26.15
CA ASN A 37 -10.46 -24.19 26.04
C ASN A 37 -9.22 -24.83 25.42
N SER A 38 -8.90 -26.09 25.73
CA SER A 38 -7.76 -26.80 25.11
C SER A 38 -8.02 -27.08 23.63
N ALA A 39 -9.22 -27.54 23.27
CA ALA A 39 -9.60 -27.72 21.87
C ALA A 39 -9.57 -26.39 21.11
N TYR A 40 -10.00 -25.29 21.75
CA TYR A 40 -9.96 -23.95 21.18
C TYR A 40 -8.53 -23.45 20.95
N THR A 41 -7.62 -23.61 21.92
CA THR A 41 -6.21 -23.18 21.78
C THR A 41 -5.44 -24.03 20.77
N GLU A 42 -5.78 -25.32 20.63
CA GLU A 42 -5.21 -26.20 19.61
C GLU A 42 -5.72 -25.86 18.21
N ALA A 43 -7.03 -25.65 18.06
CA ALA A 43 -7.64 -25.30 16.77
C ALA A 43 -7.29 -23.87 16.32
N CYS A 44 -7.14 -22.94 17.26
CA CYS A 44 -6.84 -21.53 17.04
C CYS A 44 -5.66 -21.09 17.90
N PRO A 45 -4.41 -21.45 17.52
CA PRO A 45 -3.24 -20.96 18.22
C PRO A 45 -3.20 -19.43 18.15
N GLU A 46 -3.01 -18.78 19.29
CA GLU A 46 -3.01 -17.33 19.40
C GLU A 46 -1.90 -16.75 18.50
N LYS A 47 -2.30 -16.20 17.35
CA LYS A 47 -1.37 -15.53 16.45
C LYS A 47 -1.11 -14.15 17.00
N ILE A 48 0.08 -13.96 17.57
CA ILE A 48 0.58 -12.62 17.87
C ILE A 48 0.60 -11.83 16.56
N LEU A 49 -0.35 -10.91 16.40
CA LEU A 49 -0.38 -9.98 15.29
C LEU A 49 0.83 -9.06 15.43
N ARG A 50 1.92 -9.40 14.74
CA ARG A 50 3.07 -8.51 14.64
C ARG A 50 2.60 -7.26 13.94
N GLN A 51 2.66 -6.12 14.63
CA GLN A 51 2.40 -4.86 13.95
C GLN A 51 3.39 -4.74 12.79
N ASN A 52 2.87 -4.65 11.57
CA ASN A 52 3.64 -4.45 10.35
C ASN A 52 4.18 -3.02 10.30
N ARG A 53 5.02 -2.68 11.28
CA ARG A 53 5.79 -1.44 11.27
C ARG A 53 7.07 -1.76 10.54
N HIS A 54 7.28 -1.03 9.45
CA HIS A 54 8.54 -1.10 8.74
C HIS A 54 9.70 -0.88 9.71
N HIS A 55 10.73 -1.73 9.65
CA HIS A 55 11.90 -1.68 10.51
C HIS A 55 12.63 -0.32 10.46
N TRP A 56 12.48 0.43 9.36
CA TRP A 56 13.03 1.77 9.19
C TRP A 56 12.15 2.91 9.75
N TRP A 57 10.94 2.61 10.23
CA TRP A 57 10.03 3.62 10.80
C TRP A 57 10.34 3.86 12.27
N ASN A 58 10.65 5.10 12.64
CA ASN A 58 10.97 5.47 14.01
C ASN A 58 10.14 6.66 14.53
N ARG A 59 10.16 6.89 15.85
CA ARG A 59 9.39 7.97 16.50
C ARG A 59 9.79 9.36 16.00
N ALA A 60 11.08 9.58 15.75
CA ALA A 60 11.60 10.84 15.24
C ALA A 60 11.01 11.20 13.86
N LEU A 61 10.98 10.23 12.95
CA LEU A 61 10.40 10.34 11.61
C LEU A 61 8.88 10.57 11.67
N ALA A 62 8.19 9.90 12.59
CA ALA A 62 6.76 10.14 12.84
C ALA A 62 6.51 11.58 13.30
N SER A 63 7.33 12.09 14.22
CA SER A 63 7.28 13.48 14.68
C SER A 63 7.59 14.47 13.55
N ALA A 64 8.62 14.23 12.75
CA ALA A 64 8.95 15.04 11.58
C ALA A 64 7.80 15.07 10.55
N ARG A 65 7.18 13.93 10.26
CA ARG A 65 6.00 13.85 9.39
C ARG A 65 4.82 14.66 9.94
N LYS A 66 4.57 14.60 11.26
CA LYS A 66 3.52 15.39 11.92
C LYS A 66 3.80 16.90 11.76
N ARG A 67 5.03 17.34 12.03
CA ARG A 67 5.46 18.74 11.88
C ARG A 67 5.26 19.25 10.44
N VAL A 68 5.70 18.48 9.44
CA VAL A 68 5.52 18.84 8.02
C VAL A 68 4.04 18.99 7.66
N ARG A 69 3.16 18.11 8.16
CA ARG A 69 1.71 18.21 7.93
C ARG A 69 1.09 19.45 8.56
N VAL A 70 1.50 19.80 9.78
CA VAL A 70 1.04 21.01 10.46
C VAL A 70 1.46 22.24 9.67
N LEU A 71 2.72 22.33 9.26
CA LEU A 71 3.22 23.44 8.45
C LEU A 71 2.53 23.53 7.08
N HIS A 72 2.21 22.39 6.45
CA HIS A 72 1.45 22.39 5.22
C HIS A 72 0.04 22.98 5.40
N LYS A 73 -0.64 22.60 6.48
CA LYS A 73 -1.95 23.17 6.82
C LYS A 73 -1.85 24.66 7.10
N LYS A 74 -0.84 25.08 7.86
CA LYS A 74 -0.56 26.50 8.14
C LYS A 74 -0.32 27.29 6.85
N ALA A 75 0.50 26.76 5.94
CA ALA A 75 0.78 27.39 4.65
C ALA A 75 -0.48 27.53 3.77
N LEU A 76 -1.36 26.53 3.79
CA LEU A 76 -2.64 26.59 3.07
C LEU A 76 -3.60 27.63 3.67
N GLN A 77 -3.58 27.81 5.00
CA GLN A 77 -4.45 28.76 5.70
C GLN A 77 -3.97 30.21 5.57
N GLU A 78 -2.66 30.45 5.76
CA GLU A 78 -2.08 31.80 5.72
C GLU A 78 -1.84 32.28 4.29
N ASN A 79 -1.65 31.35 3.34
CA ASN A 79 -1.33 31.62 1.93
C ASN A 79 -0.21 32.65 1.73
N SER A 80 0.82 32.60 2.58
CA SER A 80 1.97 33.50 2.55
C SER A 80 3.20 32.80 1.98
N GLU A 81 4.01 33.52 1.21
CA GLU A 81 5.30 33.03 0.72
C GLU A 81 6.19 32.49 1.84
N LEU A 82 6.19 33.16 3.01
CA LEU A 82 7.04 32.78 4.13
C LEU A 82 6.64 31.41 4.70
N SER A 83 5.34 31.16 4.87
CA SER A 83 4.84 29.88 5.40
C SER A 83 5.02 28.74 4.39
N TRP A 84 4.89 29.01 3.10
CA TRP A 84 5.25 28.06 2.05
C TRP A 84 6.75 27.72 2.04
N ARG A 85 7.63 28.71 2.16
CA ARG A 85 9.09 28.49 2.25
C ARG A 85 9.46 27.65 3.47
N GLU A 86 8.85 27.91 4.63
CA GLU A 86 9.06 27.14 5.85
C GLU A 86 8.64 25.67 5.66
N TYR A 87 7.44 25.44 5.12
CA TYR A 87 6.95 24.10 4.79
C TYR A 87 7.89 23.36 3.83
N LEU A 88 8.31 23.99 2.73
CA LEU A 88 9.19 23.37 1.73
C LEU A 88 10.54 22.99 2.33
N SER A 89 11.11 23.87 3.16
CA SER A 89 12.35 23.60 3.90
C SER A 89 12.21 22.36 4.79
N LYS A 90 11.17 22.31 5.64
CA LYS A 90 10.92 21.17 6.53
C LYS A 90 10.54 19.89 5.80
N LYS A 91 9.84 19.99 4.66
CA LYS A 91 9.57 18.85 3.78
C LYS A 91 10.86 18.28 3.19
N LYS A 92 11.80 19.13 2.77
CA LYS A 92 13.12 18.72 2.25
C LYS A 92 13.93 18.02 3.33
N GLU A 93 13.97 18.59 4.55
CA GLU A 93 14.62 18.00 5.72
C GLU A 93 14.04 16.61 6.04
N TYR A 94 12.71 16.50 6.14
CA TYR A 94 12.02 15.22 6.35
C TYR A 94 12.35 14.18 5.27
N LYS A 95 12.33 14.55 3.98
CA LYS A 95 12.69 13.63 2.90
C LYS A 95 14.15 13.17 2.99
N LYS A 96 15.07 14.05 3.40
CA LYS A 96 16.48 13.73 3.61
C LYS A 96 16.63 12.70 4.74
N GLU A 97 15.99 12.95 5.88
CA GLU A 97 15.96 12.02 7.00
C GLU A 97 15.34 10.68 6.61
N LEU A 98 14.19 10.68 5.93
CA LEU A 98 13.52 9.46 5.46
C LEU A 98 14.45 8.59 4.62
N ARG A 99 15.18 9.18 3.67
CA ARG A 99 16.16 8.47 2.85
C ARG A 99 17.31 7.91 3.70
N LYS A 100 17.82 8.71 4.65
CA LYS A 100 18.90 8.30 5.56
C LYS A 100 18.47 7.12 6.41
N THR A 101 17.29 7.18 7.03
CA THR A 101 16.77 6.13 7.91
C THR A 101 16.49 4.84 7.15
N LYS A 102 15.88 4.91 5.96
CA LYS A 102 15.68 3.75 5.08
C LYS A 102 17.00 3.07 4.72
N ARG A 103 18.02 3.84 4.30
CA ARG A 103 19.34 3.29 3.96
C ARG A 103 20.04 2.68 5.18
N LYS A 104 19.97 3.34 6.34
CA LYS A 104 20.56 2.84 7.58
C LYS A 104 19.93 1.50 7.96
N ALA A 105 18.61 1.46 7.98
CA ALA A 105 17.85 0.27 8.32
C ALA A 105 18.06 -0.88 7.32
N TRP A 106 18.19 -0.59 6.03
CA TRP A 106 18.57 -1.57 5.02
C TRP A 106 19.98 -2.13 5.27
N ARG A 107 20.94 -1.25 5.57
CA ARG A 107 22.30 -1.67 5.91
C ARG A 107 22.34 -2.55 7.16
N GLU A 108 21.63 -2.16 8.21
CA GLU A 108 21.49 -2.93 9.44
C GLU A 108 20.81 -4.29 9.18
N TYR A 109 19.81 -4.32 8.31
CA TYR A 109 19.17 -5.56 7.87
C TYR A 109 20.18 -6.48 7.17
N CYS A 110 20.91 -5.98 6.17
CA CYS A 110 21.94 -6.77 5.49
C CYS A 110 23.02 -7.28 6.45
N LEU A 111 23.45 -6.47 7.43
CA LEU A 111 24.47 -6.86 8.41
C LEU A 111 23.97 -7.92 9.40
N LYS A 112 22.69 -7.88 9.78
CA LYS A 112 22.08 -8.85 10.72
C LYS A 112 21.72 -10.18 10.04
N THR A 113 21.68 -10.23 8.72
CA THR A 113 21.18 -11.39 7.98
C THR A 113 22.25 -12.48 7.92
N GLU A 114 22.20 -13.44 8.83
CA GLU A 114 23.08 -14.63 8.84
C GLU A 114 22.44 -15.84 8.12
N ASN A 115 21.14 -15.79 7.86
CA ASN A 115 20.39 -16.91 7.30
C ASN A 115 20.53 -17.01 5.77
N ILE A 116 20.98 -18.16 5.28
CA ILE A 116 21.15 -18.48 3.84
C ILE A 116 19.88 -18.18 3.03
N LYS A 117 18.70 -18.50 3.57
CA LYS A 117 17.41 -18.26 2.87
C LYS A 117 17.12 -16.78 2.69
N GLU A 118 17.50 -15.95 3.66
CA GLU A 118 17.29 -14.50 3.61
C GLU A 118 18.31 -13.85 2.66
N SER A 119 19.58 -14.26 2.72
CA SER A 119 20.63 -13.82 1.79
C SER A 119 20.30 -14.16 0.34
N ALA A 120 19.78 -15.36 0.06
CA ALA A 120 19.35 -15.75 -1.29
C ALA A 120 18.20 -14.87 -1.82
N ARG A 121 17.27 -14.44 -0.95
CA ARG A 121 16.20 -13.48 -1.33
C ARG A 121 16.77 -12.10 -1.65
N ILE A 122 17.74 -11.63 -0.86
CA ILE A 122 18.44 -10.36 -1.13
C ILE A 122 19.16 -10.45 -2.47
N PHE A 123 19.87 -11.56 -2.73
CA PHE A 123 20.57 -11.78 -4.00
C PHE A 123 19.60 -11.70 -5.19
N LYS A 124 18.47 -12.42 -5.14
CA LYS A 124 17.44 -12.35 -6.19
C LYS A 124 16.83 -10.95 -6.36
N LEU A 125 16.71 -10.18 -5.27
CA LEU A 125 16.22 -8.80 -5.33
C LEU A 125 17.22 -7.88 -6.02
N LEU A 126 18.51 -8.12 -5.84
CA LEU A 126 19.61 -7.36 -6.46
C LEU A 126 19.87 -7.79 -7.91
N GLU A 127 19.73 -9.08 -8.21
CA GLU A 127 19.85 -9.66 -9.55
C GLU A 127 18.74 -9.19 -10.49
N LYS A 128 17.61 -8.75 -9.93
CA LYS A 128 16.54 -8.15 -10.72
C LYS A 128 16.99 -6.78 -11.22
N ASP A 129 17.71 -6.79 -12.33
CA ASP A 129 17.96 -5.61 -13.14
C ASP A 129 16.64 -4.97 -13.53
N TYR A 130 16.69 -3.67 -13.80
CA TYR A 130 15.56 -2.84 -14.20
C TYR A 130 14.75 -3.53 -15.30
N ILE A 131 13.67 -4.23 -14.93
CA ILE A 131 12.70 -4.73 -15.90
C ILE A 131 12.01 -3.48 -16.40
N ASN A 132 12.37 -3.06 -17.61
CA ASN A 132 11.68 -2.01 -18.32
C ASN A 132 10.22 -2.49 -18.48
N PRO A 133 9.25 -1.92 -17.75
CA PRO A 133 7.87 -2.42 -17.77
C PRO A 133 7.22 -2.26 -19.15
N LEU A 134 7.90 -1.51 -20.02
CA LEU A 134 7.54 -1.13 -21.37
C LEU A 134 8.03 -2.13 -22.43
N GLY A 135 8.90 -3.10 -22.07
CA GLY A 135 9.51 -4.05 -23.02
C GLY A 135 8.58 -5.15 -23.56
N LEU A 136 7.27 -4.95 -23.51
CA LEU A 136 6.26 -5.89 -24.00
C LEU A 136 5.69 -5.49 -25.37
N LEU A 137 5.99 -4.27 -25.85
CA LEU A 137 5.51 -3.81 -27.15
C LEU A 137 6.45 -4.27 -28.26
N GLN A 138 5.84 -4.69 -29.36
CA GLN A 138 6.50 -5.16 -30.56
C GLN A 138 6.32 -4.11 -31.65
N ASP A 139 7.41 -3.73 -32.30
CA ASP A 139 7.38 -2.84 -33.46
C ASP A 139 6.76 -3.54 -34.68
N GLU A 140 6.44 -2.77 -35.72
CA GLU A 140 5.87 -3.27 -36.99
C GLU A 140 6.75 -4.34 -37.66
N ASN A 141 8.05 -4.34 -37.35
CA ASN A 141 9.03 -5.31 -37.83
C ASN A 141 9.08 -6.61 -37.02
N GLY A 142 8.23 -6.76 -35.99
CA GLY A 142 8.22 -7.95 -35.14
C GLY A 142 9.31 -7.96 -34.06
N VAL A 143 10.03 -6.85 -33.84
CA VAL A 143 11.09 -6.72 -32.82
C VAL A 143 10.52 -6.11 -31.54
N TYR A 144 10.84 -6.69 -30.38
CA TYR A 144 10.44 -6.13 -29.09
C TYR A 144 11.21 -4.86 -28.76
N CYS A 145 10.52 -3.83 -28.27
CA CYS A 145 11.15 -2.62 -27.77
C CYS A 145 11.99 -2.98 -26.53
N THR A 146 13.28 -2.69 -26.57
CA THR A 146 14.19 -2.95 -25.44
C THR A 146 14.31 -1.70 -24.56
N THR A 147 14.19 -0.53 -25.17
CA THR A 147 14.35 0.78 -24.53
C THR A 147 12.99 1.44 -24.27
N SER A 148 12.90 2.21 -23.18
CA SER A 148 11.68 2.95 -22.82
C SER A 148 11.32 4.00 -23.86
N GLU A 149 12.32 4.62 -24.48
CA GLU A 149 12.17 5.59 -25.56
C GLU A 149 11.57 4.96 -26.83
N GLU A 150 12.04 3.79 -27.25
CA GLU A 150 11.47 3.03 -28.37
C GLU A 150 9.99 2.72 -28.12
N THR A 151 9.67 2.29 -26.90
CA THR A 151 8.29 1.98 -26.52
C THR A 151 7.41 3.24 -26.55
N LEU A 152 7.91 4.36 -26.02
CA LEU A 152 7.19 5.64 -26.02
C LEU A 152 6.95 6.14 -27.45
N ASN A 153 7.96 6.03 -28.32
CA ASN A 153 7.84 6.45 -29.71
C ASN A 153 6.85 5.55 -30.47
N LEU A 154 6.88 4.24 -30.24
CA LEU A 154 5.92 3.30 -30.81
C LEU A 154 4.49 3.62 -30.36
N MET A 155 4.27 3.84 -29.06
CA MET A 155 2.95 4.24 -28.54
C MET A 155 2.50 5.59 -29.12
N ALA A 156 3.41 6.56 -29.24
CA ALA A 156 3.11 7.86 -29.82
C ALA A 156 2.67 7.72 -31.28
N ARG A 157 3.40 6.94 -32.08
CA ARG A 157 3.07 6.68 -33.49
C ARG A 157 1.75 5.92 -33.66
N ALA A 158 1.50 4.91 -32.83
CA ALA A 158 0.28 4.09 -32.89
C ALA A 158 -0.98 4.88 -32.51
N HIS A 159 -0.90 5.72 -31.48
CA HIS A 159 -2.06 6.47 -30.97
C HIS A 159 -2.22 7.87 -31.59
N PHE A 160 -1.14 8.46 -32.12
CA PHE A 160 -1.14 9.81 -32.70
C PHE A 160 -0.48 9.85 -34.09
N PRO A 161 -1.02 9.13 -35.10
CA PRO A 161 -0.43 9.05 -36.44
C PRO A 161 -0.36 10.40 -37.18
N SER A 162 -1.17 11.38 -36.78
CA SER A 162 -1.20 12.72 -37.37
C SER A 162 -0.23 13.72 -36.71
N SER A 163 0.53 13.33 -35.67
CA SER A 163 1.65 14.15 -35.19
C SER A 163 2.85 13.94 -36.11
N GLY A 164 2.75 14.52 -37.30
CA GLY A 164 3.81 14.50 -38.32
C GLY A 164 5.15 14.97 -37.76
N SER A 165 6.20 14.33 -38.27
CA SER A 165 7.60 14.47 -37.92
C SER A 165 8.15 15.90 -37.94
N SER A 166 9.19 16.08 -37.12
CA SER A 166 10.16 17.19 -37.03
C SER A 166 9.62 18.55 -36.60
N ASP A 167 9.72 18.81 -35.30
CA ASP A 167 10.74 19.74 -34.83
C ASP A 167 11.16 19.35 -33.41
N THR A 168 12.47 19.12 -33.22
CA THR A 168 13.12 19.38 -31.94
C THR A 168 13.03 20.88 -31.69
N GLN A 169 11.85 21.37 -31.33
CA GLN A 169 11.79 22.60 -30.58
C GLN A 169 12.52 22.30 -29.28
N THR A 170 13.76 22.76 -29.20
CA THR A 170 14.36 23.20 -27.94
C THR A 170 13.23 23.72 -27.07
N MET A 171 13.07 23.18 -25.87
CA MET A 171 12.11 23.69 -24.88
C MET A 171 12.47 25.13 -24.51
N ASN A 172 12.19 26.05 -25.42
CA ASN A 172 12.14 27.47 -25.19
C ASN A 172 10.83 27.69 -24.48
N ASN A 173 10.89 27.70 -23.14
CA ASN A 173 9.89 28.24 -22.22
C ASN A 173 8.55 28.56 -22.89
N THR A 174 7.75 27.53 -23.20
CA THR A 174 6.35 27.79 -23.58
C THR A 174 5.72 28.39 -22.32
N PRO A 175 5.21 29.63 -22.36
CA PRO A 175 4.52 30.19 -21.22
C PRO A 175 3.41 29.22 -20.82
N MET A 176 3.33 28.91 -19.53
CA MET A 176 2.31 28.04 -18.93
C MET A 176 0.97 28.26 -19.66
N PRO A 177 0.31 27.20 -20.17
CA PRO A 177 -0.94 27.35 -20.90
C PRO A 177 -1.90 28.23 -20.12
N ASN A 178 -2.42 29.29 -20.77
CA ASN A 178 -3.32 30.24 -20.13
C ASN A 178 -4.62 29.52 -19.73
N TRP A 179 -4.68 29.04 -18.48
CA TRP A 179 -5.82 28.32 -17.91
C TRP A 179 -7.09 29.17 -17.83
N ARG A 180 -7.05 30.46 -18.17
CA ARG A 180 -8.23 31.32 -18.22
C ARG A 180 -9.32 30.79 -19.15
N LYS A 181 -8.94 30.25 -20.32
CA LYS A 181 -9.89 29.57 -21.23
C LYS A 181 -10.45 28.27 -20.62
N ALA A 182 -9.64 27.53 -19.86
CA ALA A 182 -10.10 26.32 -19.18
C ALA A 182 -11.10 26.67 -18.06
N TYR A 183 -10.91 27.77 -17.34
CA TYR A 183 -11.88 28.28 -16.36
C TYR A 183 -13.16 28.84 -17.01
N GLU A 184 -13.07 29.34 -18.25
CA GLU A 184 -14.24 29.74 -19.04
C GLU A 184 -15.09 28.53 -19.47
N VAL A 185 -14.44 27.43 -19.84
CA VAL A 185 -15.11 26.20 -20.30
C VAL A 185 -15.60 25.34 -19.12
N ILE A 186 -14.81 25.26 -18.05
CA ILE A 186 -15.15 24.51 -16.84
C ILE A 186 -15.81 25.48 -15.86
N SER A 187 -17.07 25.83 -16.15
CA SER A 187 -17.86 26.61 -15.22
C SER A 187 -18.09 25.79 -13.94
N TRP A 188 -18.23 26.49 -12.81
CA TRP A 188 -18.54 25.86 -11.52
C TRP A 188 -19.83 25.04 -11.58
N ASP A 189 -20.77 25.44 -12.44
CA ASP A 189 -22.02 24.73 -12.67
C ASP A 189 -21.83 23.46 -13.49
N ALA A 190 -20.94 23.46 -14.50
CA ALA A 190 -20.57 22.25 -15.24
C ALA A 190 -19.88 21.23 -14.32
N TYR A 191 -19.02 21.69 -13.41
CA TYR A 191 -18.38 20.84 -12.40
C TYR A 191 -19.40 20.25 -11.42
N LYS A 192 -20.31 21.06 -10.88
CA LYS A 192 -21.39 20.58 -10.01
C LYS A 192 -22.28 19.59 -10.73
N TRP A 193 -22.69 19.88 -11.97
CA TRP A 193 -23.50 18.99 -12.78
C TRP A 193 -22.81 17.63 -12.98
N ALA A 194 -21.53 17.62 -13.33
CA ALA A 194 -20.78 16.38 -13.53
C ALA A 194 -20.65 15.56 -12.23
N VAL A 195 -20.37 16.20 -11.10
CA VAL A 195 -20.23 15.48 -9.81
C VAL A 195 -21.58 14.98 -9.29
N TRP A 196 -22.65 15.77 -9.46
CA TRP A 196 -23.96 15.47 -8.88
C TRP A 196 -24.83 14.58 -9.78
N SER A 197 -24.64 14.61 -11.10
CA SER A 197 -25.29 13.68 -12.04
C SER A 197 -24.90 12.22 -11.76
N TYR A 198 -23.65 11.97 -11.39
CA TYR A 198 -23.18 10.63 -11.01
C TYR A 198 -23.66 10.15 -9.63
N SER A 199 -24.00 11.06 -8.70
CA SER A 199 -24.55 10.66 -7.40
C SER A 199 -26.02 10.26 -7.44
N LEU A 200 -26.78 10.68 -8.46
CA LEU A 200 -28.19 10.32 -8.61
C LEU A 200 -28.42 8.93 -9.21
N THR A 201 -27.39 8.30 -9.81
CA THR A 201 -27.50 6.98 -10.44
C THR A 201 -27.12 5.81 -9.53
N LEU A 202 -26.76 6.05 -8.26
CA LEU A 202 -26.36 5.01 -7.29
C LEU A 202 -27.25 5.00 -6.02
N GLY A 203 -28.49 5.49 -6.13
CA GLY A 203 -29.43 5.56 -5.00
C GLY A 203 -30.85 5.07 -5.34
N GLY A 204 -30.98 4.11 -6.25
CA GLY A 204 -32.26 3.53 -6.65
C GLY A 204 -32.16 2.02 -6.85
N GLU A 205 -32.00 1.30 -5.75
CA GLU A 205 -32.65 0.02 -5.37
C GLU A 205 -32.03 -0.51 -4.06
#